data_AF-A0A971IUK0-F1
#
_entry.id   AF-A0A971IUK0-F1
#
_cell.length_a   1.000
_cell.length_b   1.000
_cell.length_c   1.000
_cell.angle_alpha   90.00
_cell.angle_beta   90.00
_cell.angle_gamma   90.00
#
_symmetry.space_group_name_H-M   'P 1'
#
loop_
_entity.id
_entity.type
_entity.pdbx_description
1 polymer ?
#
loop_
_entity_poly.entity_id
_entity_poly.type
_entity_poly.pdbx_seq_one_letter_code
_entity_poly.pdbx_strand_id
1 'polypeptide(L)'
;MKTVVKEWISNLTVISIMAVLVNLILPNGNMRKYVDFIFGLIILVMLLNPLLQMSGKLSRLETAIFQNAAENLSNSAAYISSQTDSKQKENLRRFLKTNLEKNLALELEYMTWLKINDINISFGESYGEMDFSSIESIHIYYTSHNGKTIQINPVEIKPNEELLKGNEISASGKIQEIRDIISDFYNIDPKSIFIHES
;
A
#
# COMPACT_ATOMS: atom_id res chain seq x y z
N MET A 1 -16.01 -18.38 11.33
CA MET A 1 -16.47 -17.40 12.37
C MET A 1 -16.06 -17.79 13.79
N LYS A 2 -16.37 -18.99 14.30
CA LYS A 2 -16.04 -19.37 15.71
C LYS A 2 -14.55 -19.25 16.07
N THR A 3 -13.64 -19.52 15.13
CA THR A 3 -12.19 -19.44 15.34
C THR A 3 -11.69 -18.00 15.44
N VAL A 4 -12.19 -17.10 14.57
CA VAL A 4 -11.78 -15.68 14.53
C VAL A 4 -12.17 -14.94 15.82
N VAL A 5 -13.39 -15.15 16.30
CA VAL A 5 -13.85 -14.54 17.56
C VAL A 5 -13.08 -15.11 18.76
N LYS A 6 -12.79 -16.42 18.74
CA LYS A 6 -11.99 -17.07 19.81
C LYS A 6 -10.58 -16.52 19.86
N GLU A 7 -9.92 -16.38 18.72
CA GLU A 7 -8.56 -15.84 18.61
C GLU A 7 -8.51 -14.37 19.03
N TRP A 8 -9.49 -13.58 18.62
CA TRP A 8 -9.64 -12.19 19.05
C TRP A 8 -9.80 -12.06 20.58
N ILE A 9 -10.70 -12.85 21.19
CA ILE A 9 -10.88 -12.85 22.65
C ILE A 9 -9.59 -13.30 23.35
N SER A 10 -8.90 -14.30 22.80
CA SER A 10 -7.61 -14.75 23.34
C SER A 10 -6.57 -13.63 23.31
N ASN A 11 -6.45 -12.90 22.20
CA ASN A 11 -5.52 -11.77 22.06
C ASN A 11 -5.86 -10.64 23.03
N LEU A 12 -7.15 -10.30 23.17
CA LEU A 12 -7.62 -9.30 24.13
C LEU A 12 -7.28 -9.71 25.58
N THR A 13 -7.41 -10.99 25.90
CA THR A 13 -7.09 -11.55 27.22
C THR A 13 -5.61 -11.42 27.52
N VAL A 14 -4.73 -11.78 26.58
CA VAL A 14 -3.27 -11.66 26.74
C VAL A 14 -2.85 -10.21 26.99
N ILE A 15 -3.42 -9.27 26.22
CA ILE A 15 -3.09 -7.85 26.36
C ILE A 15 -3.65 -7.27 27.67
N SER A 16 -4.84 -7.69 28.09
CA SER A 16 -5.40 -7.28 29.37
C SER A 16 -4.52 -7.76 30.55
N ILE A 17 -4.04 -9.00 30.49
CA ILE A 17 -3.08 -9.52 31.48
C ILE A 17 -1.78 -8.71 31.45
N MET A 18 -1.25 -8.43 30.26
CA MET A 18 -0.05 -7.59 30.09
C MET A 18 -0.25 -6.19 30.70
N ALA A 19 -1.40 -5.57 30.48
CA ALA A 19 -1.74 -4.25 31.03
C ALA A 19 -1.71 -4.27 32.57
N VAL A 20 -2.25 -5.32 33.19
CA VAL A 20 -2.20 -5.51 34.65
C VAL A 20 -0.76 -5.70 35.13
N LEU A 21 0.06 -6.49 34.43
CA LEU A 21 1.47 -6.69 34.76
C LEU A 21 2.27 -5.38 34.70
N VAL A 22 2.09 -4.60 33.63
CA VAL A 22 2.71 -3.28 33.48
C VAL A 22 2.27 -2.35 34.62
N ASN A 23 0.99 -2.39 34.98
CA ASN A 23 0.47 -1.67 36.12
C ASN A 23 1.13 -2.08 37.45
N LEU A 24 1.41 -3.35 37.65
CA LEU A 24 2.03 -3.83 38.89
C LEU A 24 3.47 -3.33 39.03
N ILE A 25 4.19 -3.20 37.91
CA ILE A 25 5.58 -2.73 37.86
C ILE A 25 5.65 -1.21 38.04
N LEU A 26 4.66 -0.47 37.53
CA LEU A 26 4.70 0.99 37.62
C LEU A 26 4.52 1.48 39.07
N PRO A 27 5.38 2.40 39.56
CA PRO A 27 5.18 3.00 40.87
C PRO A 27 3.92 3.89 40.87
N ASN A 28 3.35 4.08 42.06
CA ASN A 28 2.19 4.95 42.23
C ASN A 28 2.59 6.40 41.90
N GLY A 29 1.94 6.97 40.88
CA GLY A 29 2.24 8.31 40.39
C GLY A 29 1.43 8.67 39.15
N ASN A 30 1.71 9.84 38.58
CA ASN A 30 0.98 10.32 37.40
C ASN A 30 1.18 9.40 36.18
N MET A 31 2.33 8.74 36.06
CA MET A 31 2.62 7.80 34.96
C MET A 31 1.64 6.64 34.90
N ARG A 32 1.20 6.10 36.05
CA ARG A 32 0.20 5.04 36.14
C ARG A 32 -1.10 5.45 35.44
N LYS A 33 -1.58 6.67 35.70
CA LYS A 33 -2.83 7.20 35.11
C LYS A 33 -2.77 7.30 33.58
N TYR A 34 -1.63 7.72 33.03
CA TYR A 34 -1.44 7.79 31.57
C TYR A 34 -1.39 6.40 30.95
N VAL A 35 -0.71 5.45 31.60
CA VAL A 35 -0.64 4.06 31.14
C VAL A 35 -2.01 3.39 31.17
N ASP A 36 -2.79 3.59 32.25
CA ASP A 36 -4.17 3.12 32.34
C ASP A 36 -5.05 3.64 31.20
N PHE A 37 -4.92 4.93 30.89
CA PHE A 37 -5.65 5.56 29.79
C PHE A 37 -5.27 4.95 28.43
N ILE A 38 -3.97 4.78 28.17
CA ILE A 38 -3.47 4.20 26.92
C ILE A 38 -3.94 2.76 26.76
N PHE A 39 -3.85 1.93 27.80
CA PHE A 39 -4.34 0.55 27.74
C PHE A 39 -5.87 0.49 27.55
N GLY A 40 -6.62 1.41 28.15
CA GLY A 40 -8.05 1.58 27.87
C GLY A 40 -8.32 1.89 26.39
N LEU A 41 -7.52 2.77 25.78
CA LEU A 41 -7.61 3.08 24.35
C LEU A 41 -7.26 1.86 23.48
N ILE A 42 -6.20 1.13 23.81
CA ILE A 42 -5.79 -0.08 23.07
C ILE A 42 -6.91 -1.12 23.10
N ILE A 43 -7.48 -1.37 24.28
CA ILE A 43 -8.60 -2.30 24.45
C ILE A 43 -9.83 -1.83 23.66
N LEU A 44 -10.14 -0.54 23.68
CA LEU A 44 -11.23 0.05 22.91
C LEU A 44 -11.05 -0.16 21.40
N VAL A 45 -9.86 0.12 20.87
CA VAL A 45 -9.52 -0.10 19.44
C VAL A 45 -9.62 -1.58 19.09
N MET A 46 -9.17 -2.48 19.97
CA MET A 46 -9.30 -3.92 19.75
C MET A 46 -10.75 -4.41 19.76
N LEU A 47 -11.62 -3.80 20.57
CA LEU A 47 -13.05 -4.09 20.59
C LEU A 47 -13.77 -3.57 19.34
N LEU A 48 -13.30 -2.45 18.76
CA LEU A 48 -13.90 -1.89 17.54
C LEU A 48 -13.82 -2.86 16.35
N ASN A 49 -12.72 -3.59 16.17
CA ASN A 49 -12.52 -4.45 15.01
C ASN A 49 -13.64 -5.50 14.80
N PRO A 50 -13.97 -6.39 15.75
CA PRO A 50 -15.06 -7.36 15.57
C PRO A 50 -16.45 -6.70 15.52
N LEU A 51 -16.66 -5.56 16.20
CA LEU A 51 -17.92 -4.82 16.11
C LEU A 51 -18.14 -4.29 14.68
N LEU A 52 -17.09 -3.78 14.05
CA LEU A 52 -17.11 -3.33 12.65
C LEU A 52 -17.33 -4.51 11.69
N GLN A 53 -16.67 -5.65 11.92
CA GLN A 53 -16.86 -6.86 11.11
C GLN A 53 -18.28 -7.44 11.24
N MET A 54 -18.83 -7.52 12.47
CA MET A 54 -20.19 -8.00 12.71
C MET A 54 -21.27 -7.10 12.12
N SER A 55 -20.99 -5.79 12.01
CA SER A 55 -21.92 -4.83 11.41
C SER A 55 -21.98 -4.91 9.88
N GLY A 56 -21.10 -5.69 9.24
CA GLY A 56 -20.96 -5.74 7.78
C GLY A 56 -20.52 -4.41 7.15
N LYS A 57 -20.20 -3.40 7.97
CA LYS A 57 -19.83 -2.07 7.52
C LYS A 57 -18.42 -2.03 6.94
N LEU A 58 -17.51 -2.89 7.38
CA LEU A 58 -16.12 -2.88 6.89
C LEU A 58 -16.05 -3.15 5.38
N SER A 59 -16.69 -4.22 4.91
CA SER A 59 -16.75 -4.54 3.48
C SER A 59 -17.49 -3.46 2.66
N ARG A 60 -18.57 -2.89 3.22
CA ARG A 60 -19.26 -1.76 2.57
C ARG A 60 -18.43 -0.48 2.55
N LEU A 61 -17.57 -0.27 3.55
CA LEU A 61 -16.68 0.87 3.63
C LEU A 61 -15.56 0.75 2.59
N GLU A 62 -14.93 -0.43 2.48
CA GLU A 62 -13.94 -0.73 1.44
C GLU A 62 -14.54 -0.48 0.06
N THR A 63 -15.68 -1.11 -0.26
CA THR A 63 -16.35 -0.90 -1.55
C THR A 63 -16.75 0.56 -1.77
N ALA A 64 -17.23 1.27 -0.74
CA ALA A 64 -17.56 2.69 -0.85
C ALA A 64 -16.31 3.54 -1.08
N ILE A 65 -15.17 3.23 -0.45
CA ILE A 65 -13.91 3.93 -0.65
C ILE A 65 -13.43 3.72 -2.10
N PHE A 66 -13.47 2.49 -2.62
CA PHE A 66 -13.14 2.20 -4.02
C PHE A 66 -14.05 2.92 -5.01
N GLN A 67 -15.37 2.88 -4.78
CA GLN A 67 -16.34 3.57 -5.64
C GLN A 67 -16.13 5.09 -5.62
N ASN A 68 -15.93 5.68 -4.43
CA ASN A 68 -15.65 7.11 -4.32
C ASN A 68 -14.30 7.47 -4.96
N ALA A 69 -13.27 6.65 -4.84
CA ALA A 69 -11.97 6.90 -5.48
C ALA A 69 -12.10 6.87 -7.02
N ALA A 70 -12.80 5.88 -7.56
CA ALA A 70 -13.07 5.76 -9.00
C ALA A 70 -13.93 6.93 -9.52
N GLU A 71 -14.99 7.32 -8.79
CA GLU A 71 -15.82 8.47 -9.13
C GLU A 71 -15.03 9.79 -9.08
N ASN A 72 -14.17 9.98 -8.08
CA ASN A 72 -13.34 11.18 -7.98
C ASN A 72 -12.32 11.27 -9.12
N LEU A 73 -11.71 10.15 -9.52
CA LEU A 73 -10.82 10.10 -10.68
C LEU A 73 -11.58 10.41 -11.97
N SER A 74 -12.75 9.81 -12.16
CA SER A 74 -13.62 10.07 -13.32
C SER A 74 -14.07 11.53 -13.39
N ASN A 75 -14.48 12.12 -12.26
CA ASN A 75 -14.89 13.53 -12.19
C ASN A 75 -13.72 14.47 -12.48
N SER A 76 -12.51 14.13 -11.99
CA SER A 76 -11.29 14.89 -12.28
C SER A 76 -10.92 14.81 -13.76
N ALA A 77 -11.06 13.63 -14.38
CA ALA A 77 -10.84 13.43 -15.81
C ALA A 77 -11.85 14.23 -16.66
N ALA A 78 -13.14 14.19 -16.29
CA ALA A 78 -14.18 14.97 -16.94
C ALA A 78 -13.91 16.48 -16.83
N TYR A 79 -13.47 16.95 -15.65
CA TYR A 79 -13.09 18.34 -15.44
C TYR A 79 -11.91 18.76 -16.32
N ILE A 80 -10.84 17.95 -16.42
CA ILE A 80 -9.72 18.20 -17.34
C ILE A 80 -10.22 18.29 -18.80
N SER A 81 -11.05 17.35 -19.23
CA SER A 81 -11.55 17.32 -20.61
C SER A 81 -12.41 18.53 -20.96
N SER A 82 -13.11 19.10 -19.96
CA SER A 82 -13.93 20.31 -20.14
C SER A 82 -13.10 21.59 -20.31
N GLN A 83 -11.81 21.56 -19.96
CA GLN A 83 -10.96 22.73 -20.00
C GLN A 83 -10.45 23.03 -21.42
N THR A 84 -10.79 24.22 -21.93
CA THR A 84 -10.47 24.64 -23.31
C THR A 84 -9.07 25.25 -23.47
N ASP A 85 -8.48 25.74 -22.38
CA ASP A 85 -7.12 26.30 -22.37
C ASP A 85 -6.10 25.18 -22.28
N SER A 86 -5.28 25.01 -23.33
CA SER A 86 -4.31 23.92 -23.45
C SER A 86 -3.23 23.96 -22.36
N LYS A 87 -2.81 25.14 -21.89
CA LYS A 87 -1.82 25.27 -20.81
C LYS A 87 -2.42 24.88 -19.47
N GLN A 88 -3.65 25.31 -19.19
CA GLN A 88 -4.34 24.94 -17.96
C GLN A 88 -4.65 23.44 -17.92
N LYS A 89 -5.10 22.89 -19.06
CA LYS A 89 -5.34 21.46 -19.25
C LYS A 89 -4.06 20.66 -18.98
N GLU A 90 -2.93 21.04 -19.58
CA GLU A 90 -1.64 20.37 -19.37
C GLU A 90 -1.11 20.48 -17.93
N ASN A 91 -1.26 21.63 -17.28
CA ASN A 91 -0.86 21.80 -15.88
C ASN A 91 -1.68 20.91 -14.93
N LEU A 92 -2.99 20.82 -15.15
CA LEU A 92 -3.88 19.99 -14.35
C LEU A 92 -3.58 18.50 -14.56
N ARG A 93 -3.28 18.10 -15.81
CA ARG A 93 -2.83 16.74 -16.16
C ARG A 93 -1.57 16.35 -15.41
N ARG A 94 -0.55 17.21 -15.45
CA ARG A 94 0.70 16.99 -14.71
C ARG A 94 0.46 16.93 -13.21
N PHE A 95 -0.35 17.83 -12.67
CA PHE A 95 -0.68 17.84 -11.26
C PHE A 95 -1.35 16.53 -10.83
N LEU A 96 -2.36 16.04 -11.55
CA LEU A 96 -3.04 14.79 -11.21
C LEU A 96 -2.10 13.59 -11.32
N LYS A 97 -1.33 13.48 -12.41
CA LYS A 97 -0.33 12.41 -12.59
C LYS A 97 0.66 12.39 -11.41
N THR A 98 1.29 13.51 -11.11
CA THR A 98 2.28 13.60 -10.02
C THR A 98 1.67 13.31 -8.64
N ASN A 99 0.42 13.71 -8.38
CA ASN A 99 -0.24 13.36 -7.12
C ASN A 99 -0.52 11.86 -7.00
N LEU A 100 -0.96 11.20 -8.08
CA LEU A 100 -1.17 9.76 -8.08
C LEU A 100 0.13 8.99 -7.86
N GLU A 101 1.21 9.38 -8.56
CA GLU A 101 2.54 8.81 -8.38
C GLU A 101 3.04 8.97 -6.94
N LYS A 102 2.90 10.17 -6.38
CA LYS A 102 3.30 10.45 -5.00
C LYS A 102 2.47 9.67 -3.96
N ASN A 103 1.15 9.61 -4.14
CA ASN A 103 0.28 8.88 -3.22
C ASN A 103 0.58 7.39 -3.26
N LEU A 104 0.78 6.83 -4.45
CA LEU A 104 1.16 5.42 -4.61
C LEU A 104 2.53 5.14 -3.99
N ALA A 105 3.49 6.04 -4.13
CA ALA A 105 4.81 5.88 -3.51
C ALA A 105 4.69 5.83 -1.98
N LEU A 106 3.95 6.76 -1.37
CA LEU A 106 3.73 6.79 0.08
C LEU A 106 3.03 5.54 0.59
N GLU A 107 2.01 5.06 -0.13
CA GLU A 107 1.25 3.88 0.26
C GLU A 107 2.11 2.61 0.18
N LEU A 108 2.93 2.49 -0.86
CA LEU A 108 3.89 1.40 -0.99
C LEU A 108 5.01 1.46 0.05
N GLU A 109 5.52 2.64 0.40
CA GLU A 109 6.51 2.79 1.49
C GLU A 109 5.91 2.49 2.88
N TYR A 110 4.59 2.65 3.06
CA TYR A 110 3.92 2.31 4.32
C TYR A 110 3.61 0.81 4.42
N MET A 111 3.12 0.22 3.33
CA MET A 111 2.76 -1.21 3.27
C MET A 111 3.99 -2.11 3.12
N THR A 112 5.09 -1.57 2.60
CA THR A 112 6.32 -2.32 2.33
C THR A 112 7.50 -1.66 3.02
N TRP A 113 8.57 -2.42 3.24
CA TRP A 113 9.84 -1.92 3.79
C TRP A 113 10.80 -1.49 2.67
N LEU A 114 10.29 -1.33 1.45
CA LEU A 114 11.04 -0.94 0.26
C LEU A 114 11.07 0.59 0.18
N LYS A 115 12.22 1.14 -0.19
CA LYS A 115 12.31 2.55 -0.52
C LYS A 115 11.93 2.74 -1.97
N ILE A 116 10.90 3.53 -2.23
CA ILE A 116 10.45 3.80 -3.60
C ILE A 116 11.25 4.98 -4.13
N ASN A 117 11.98 4.75 -5.22
CA ASN A 117 12.79 5.78 -5.85
C ASN A 117 11.96 6.62 -6.80
N ASP A 118 11.12 5.95 -7.61
CA ASP A 118 10.27 6.61 -8.59
C ASP A 118 9.07 5.73 -8.97
N ILE A 119 7.98 6.37 -9.36
CA ILE A 119 6.79 5.73 -9.91
C ILE A 119 6.37 6.50 -11.15
N ASN A 120 6.23 5.80 -12.28
CA ASN A 120 5.72 6.39 -13.50
C ASN A 120 4.40 5.71 -13.90
N ILE A 121 3.34 6.51 -13.95
CA ILE A 121 2.01 6.06 -14.38
C ILE A 121 1.77 6.53 -15.82
N SER A 122 1.47 5.60 -16.71
CA SER A 122 1.07 5.87 -18.09
C SER A 122 -0.41 5.64 -18.26
N PHE A 123 -1.08 6.60 -18.90
CA PHE A 123 -2.50 6.57 -19.19
C PHE A 123 -2.71 6.39 -20.69
N GLY A 124 -3.75 5.68 -21.07
CA GLY A 124 -4.10 5.48 -22.47
C GLY A 124 -4.52 6.77 -23.17
N GLU A 125 -4.61 6.74 -24.49
CA GLU A 125 -5.10 7.86 -25.30
C GLU A 125 -6.46 7.53 -25.93
N SER A 126 -7.40 8.47 -25.86
CA SER A 126 -8.72 8.41 -26.48
C SER A 126 -8.91 9.66 -27.35
N TYR A 127 -9.24 9.47 -28.62
CA TYR A 127 -9.39 10.56 -29.61
C TYR A 127 -8.19 11.53 -29.70
N GLY A 128 -6.96 11.03 -29.50
CA GLY A 128 -5.75 11.84 -29.54
C GLY A 128 -5.50 12.66 -28.27
N GLU A 129 -6.26 12.40 -27.19
CA GLU A 129 -6.05 12.99 -25.88
C GLU A 129 -5.85 11.90 -24.82
N MET A 130 -4.90 12.08 -23.90
CA MET A 130 -4.72 11.15 -22.78
C MET A 130 -6.00 11.06 -21.92
N ASP A 131 -6.39 9.83 -21.62
CA ASP A 131 -7.57 9.42 -20.87
C ASP A 131 -7.17 8.95 -19.47
N PHE A 132 -7.43 9.80 -18.47
CA PHE A 132 -7.10 9.51 -17.07
C PHE A 132 -8.02 8.46 -16.44
N SER A 133 -9.08 8.03 -17.13
CA SER A 133 -9.93 6.93 -16.67
C SER A 133 -9.34 5.55 -16.99
N SER A 134 -8.31 5.50 -17.86
CA SER A 134 -7.69 4.26 -18.33
C SER A 134 -6.18 4.29 -18.08
N ILE A 135 -5.74 3.66 -16.99
CA ILE A 135 -4.32 3.43 -16.71
C ILE A 135 -3.84 2.27 -17.60
N GLU A 136 -2.81 2.52 -18.40
CA GLU A 136 -2.24 1.53 -19.33
C GLU A 136 -1.10 0.74 -18.68
N SER A 137 -0.22 1.42 -17.94
CA SER A 137 0.88 0.77 -17.23
C SER A 137 1.35 1.57 -16.01
N ILE A 138 1.86 0.85 -15.01
CA ILE A 138 2.53 1.42 -13.85
C ILE A 138 3.92 0.82 -13.75
N HIS A 139 4.94 1.67 -13.76
CA HIS A 139 6.34 1.30 -13.55
C HIS A 139 6.80 1.78 -12.17
N ILE A 140 7.23 0.86 -11.33
CA ILE A 140 7.69 1.13 -9.96
C ILE A 140 9.17 0.82 -9.88
N TYR A 141 9.96 1.80 -9.47
CA TYR A 141 11.40 1.66 -9.24
C TYR A 141 11.68 1.71 -7.74
N TYR A 142 12.26 0.65 -7.20
CA TYR A 142 12.54 0.56 -5.77
C TYR A 142 13.98 0.14 -5.52
N THR A 143 14.52 0.54 -4.36
CA THR A 143 15.78 -0.01 -3.86
C THR A 143 15.50 -0.89 -2.65
N SER A 144 16.01 -2.11 -2.71
CA SER A 144 15.96 -3.04 -1.59
C SER A 144 16.90 -2.58 -0.48
N HIS A 145 16.40 -2.50 0.76
CA HIS A 145 17.22 -2.25 1.95
C HIS A 145 18.02 -3.51 2.33
N ASN A 146 18.71 -4.13 1.38
CA ASN A 146 19.62 -5.22 1.65
C ASN A 146 20.99 -4.63 2.00
N GLY A 147 21.27 -4.53 3.30
CA GLY A 147 22.55 -4.09 3.85
C GLY A 147 23.73 -5.04 3.58
N LYS A 148 23.98 -5.43 2.32
CA LYS A 148 25.21 -6.11 1.89
C LYS A 148 25.66 -5.57 0.54
N THR A 149 26.73 -4.80 0.57
CA THR A 149 27.55 -4.40 -0.56
C THR A 149 27.93 -5.62 -1.39
N ILE A 150 27.42 -5.72 -2.61
CA ILE A 150 27.93 -6.68 -3.60
C ILE A 150 29.05 -5.96 -4.36
N GLN A 151 30.30 -6.28 -4.01
CA GLN A 151 31.44 -6.01 -4.87
C GLN A 151 31.27 -6.82 -6.15
N ILE A 152 31.09 -6.13 -7.27
CA ILE A 152 31.01 -6.76 -8.59
C ILE A 152 32.44 -6.76 -9.16
N ASN A 153 33.12 -7.90 -9.14
CA ASN A 153 34.30 -8.10 -9.98
C ASN A 153 33.80 -8.27 -11.44
N PRO A 154 34.40 -7.57 -12.42
CA PRO A 154 33.99 -7.69 -13.81
C PRO A 154 34.49 -9.04 -14.34
N VAL A 155 33.59 -9.87 -14.88
CA VAL A 155 33.98 -11.11 -15.57
C VAL A 155 33.38 -11.13 -16.97
N GLU A 156 34.29 -11.34 -17.93
CA GLU A 156 34.10 -11.46 -19.36
C GLU A 156 33.08 -12.54 -19.73
N ILE A 157 32.20 -12.20 -20.68
CA ILE A 157 31.16 -13.08 -21.19
C ILE A 157 31.79 -14.08 -22.18
N LYS A 158 31.79 -15.37 -21.82
CA LYS A 158 31.81 -16.48 -22.79
C LYS A 158 30.45 -17.18 -22.77
N PRO A 159 29.87 -17.53 -23.93
CA PRO A 159 28.55 -18.13 -24.00
C PRO A 159 28.67 -19.66 -23.93
N ASN A 160 28.20 -20.29 -22.85
CA ASN A 160 27.27 -21.42 -22.93
C ASN A 160 26.81 -21.87 -21.52
N GLU A 161 25.51 -22.08 -21.42
CA GLU A 161 24.72 -22.97 -20.53
C GLU A 161 24.98 -23.07 -19.01
N GLU A 162 23.84 -22.88 -18.33
CA GLU A 162 23.47 -23.24 -16.95
C GLU A 162 24.11 -22.45 -15.80
N LEU A 163 23.38 -22.46 -14.67
CA LEU A 163 23.58 -21.75 -13.40
C LEU A 163 22.85 -20.38 -13.39
N LEU A 164 21.87 -20.09 -12.54
CA LEU A 164 21.75 -20.39 -11.11
C LEU A 164 20.29 -20.32 -10.62
N LYS A 165 19.74 -21.43 -10.13
CA LYS A 165 18.64 -21.43 -9.16
C LYS A 165 19.23 -21.13 -7.78
N GLY A 166 18.81 -20.04 -7.15
CA GLY A 166 19.09 -19.82 -5.72
C GLY A 166 19.12 -18.37 -5.26
N ASN A 167 17.95 -17.71 -5.19
CA ASN A 167 17.55 -16.71 -4.17
C ASN A 167 16.33 -15.83 -4.57
N GLU A 168 15.74 -16.03 -5.75
CA GLU A 168 14.61 -15.20 -6.22
C GLU A 168 13.26 -15.45 -5.50
N ILE A 169 13.14 -16.53 -4.72
CA ILE A 169 11.85 -17.05 -4.23
C ILE A 169 11.24 -16.17 -3.12
N SER A 170 12.03 -15.43 -2.33
CA SER A 170 11.50 -14.61 -1.23
C SER A 170 11.12 -13.18 -1.63
N ALA A 171 11.75 -12.61 -2.67
CA ALA A 171 11.35 -11.30 -3.22
C ALA A 171 10.11 -11.43 -4.11
N SER A 172 10.02 -12.51 -4.89
CA SER A 172 8.92 -12.75 -5.83
C SER A 172 7.55 -12.84 -5.16
N GLY A 173 7.44 -13.39 -3.94
CA GLY A 173 6.16 -13.51 -3.24
C GLY A 173 5.58 -12.18 -2.78
N LYS A 174 6.41 -11.31 -2.19
CA LYS A 174 5.99 -9.96 -1.75
C LYS A 174 5.71 -9.02 -2.93
N ILE A 175 6.48 -9.15 -4.00
CA ILE A 175 6.26 -8.39 -5.24
C ILE A 175 4.93 -8.79 -5.89
N GLN A 176 4.55 -10.07 -5.80
CA GLN A 176 3.24 -10.53 -6.27
C GLN A 176 2.10 -9.99 -5.41
N GLU A 177 2.25 -9.97 -4.09
CA GLU A 177 1.25 -9.38 -3.17
C GLU A 177 1.04 -7.88 -3.44
N ILE A 178 2.12 -7.13 -3.69
CA ILE A 178 2.04 -5.71 -4.09
C ILE A 178 1.30 -5.56 -5.43
N ARG A 179 1.60 -6.41 -6.40
CA ARG A 179 0.94 -6.40 -7.71
C ARG A 179 -0.56 -6.66 -7.58
N ASP A 180 -0.95 -7.59 -6.73
CA ASP A 180 -2.36 -7.94 -6.49
C ASP A 180 -3.10 -6.77 -5.81
N ILE A 181 -2.49 -6.11 -4.82
CA ILE A 181 -3.07 -4.93 -4.14
C ILE A 181 -3.26 -3.76 -5.12
N ILE A 182 -2.27 -3.45 -5.94
CA ILE A 182 -2.34 -2.35 -6.92
C ILE A 182 -3.37 -2.68 -8.00
N SER A 183 -3.40 -3.93 -8.47
CA SER A 183 -4.40 -4.41 -9.44
C SER A 183 -5.82 -4.21 -8.91
N ASP A 184 -6.08 -4.62 -7.67
CA ASP A 184 -7.39 -4.49 -7.05
C ASP A 184 -7.76 -3.02 -6.81
N PHE A 185 -6.80 -2.18 -6.41
CA PHE A 185 -7.06 -0.78 -6.08
C PHE A 185 -7.29 0.10 -7.30
N TYR A 186 -6.47 -0.06 -8.35
CA TYR A 186 -6.54 0.74 -9.57
C TYR A 186 -7.36 0.07 -10.68
N ASN A 187 -7.87 -1.15 -10.44
CA ASN A 187 -8.63 -1.96 -11.40
C ASN A 187 -7.88 -2.10 -12.75
N ILE A 188 -6.58 -2.38 -12.66
CA ILE A 188 -5.68 -2.58 -13.81
C ILE A 188 -5.21 -4.02 -13.88
N ASP A 189 -4.92 -4.52 -15.09
CA ASP A 189 -4.42 -5.89 -15.25
C ASP A 189 -3.07 -6.04 -14.51
N PRO A 190 -2.89 -7.07 -13.66
CA PRO A 190 -1.62 -7.39 -13.01
C PRO A 190 -0.42 -7.44 -13.97
N LYS A 191 -0.64 -7.80 -15.24
CA LYS A 191 0.37 -7.88 -16.30
C LYS A 191 0.87 -6.51 -16.77
N SER A 192 0.13 -5.44 -16.50
CA SER A 192 0.49 -4.06 -16.81
C SER A 192 1.28 -3.37 -15.68
N ILE A 193 1.59 -4.10 -14.61
CA ILE A 193 2.34 -3.60 -13.45
C ILE A 193 3.77 -4.15 -13.50
N PHE A 194 4.72 -3.25 -13.77
CA PHE A 194 6.13 -3.55 -13.87
C PHE A 194 6.88 -3.01 -12.65
N ILE A 195 7.53 -3.91 -11.92
CA ILE A 195 8.27 -3.60 -10.70
C ILE A 195 9.75 -3.88 -10.98
N HIS A 196 10.57 -2.84 -10.94
CA HIS A 196 11.99 -2.86 -11.26
C HIS A 196 12.81 -2.55 -10.01
N GLU A 197 13.81 -3.39 -9.73
CA GLU A 197 14.82 -3.09 -8.72
C GLU A 197 15.88 -2.15 -9.34
N SER A 198 16.21 -1.06 -8.64
CA SER A 198 17.30 -0.12 -8.98
C SER A 198 18.53 -0.35 -8.12
#